data_AF-S9U1Q7-F1
#
_entry.id   AF-S9U1Q7-F1
#
_cell.length_a   1.000
_cell.length_b   1.000
_cell.length_c   1.000
_cell.angle_alpha   90.00
_cell.angle_beta   90.00
_cell.angle_gamma   90.00
#
_symmetry.space_group_name_H-M   'P 1'
#
loop_
_entity.id
_entity.type
_entity.pdbx_description
1 polymer ?
#
loop_
_entity_poly.entity_id
_entity_poly.type
_entity_poly.pdbx_seq_one_letter_code
_entity_poly.pdbx_strand_id
1 'polypeptide(L)'
;MDLTYWLYVLHLHMISRRATSIPIESFARRREVLEELLMTMFDSWASTSEDIMGRPPLNKIKFYIRDMYYVTAVNFEEALLHDGAGADLMLLGFLMKFCPLPRPEDVPMFTYYTLVHYIRFHTALFDRIADADFAKGNFNFLSPTDPMVFEKYNAVQYDEVIKGWTVGEHAENESDGSS
;
A
#
# COMPACT_ATOMS: atom_id res chain seq x y z
N MET A 1 7.82 -17.79 0.27
CA MET A 1 6.64 -16.93 0.40
C MET A 1 6.64 -16.05 -0.83
N ASP A 2 5.55 -16.03 -1.60
CA ASP A 2 5.52 -15.44 -2.95
C ASP A 2 5.62 -13.91 -2.89
N LEU A 3 6.30 -13.28 -3.87
CA LEU A 3 6.46 -11.82 -4.00
C LEU A 3 5.09 -11.11 -4.00
N THR A 4 4.07 -11.79 -4.52
CA THR A 4 2.65 -11.39 -4.52
C THR A 4 2.13 -11.08 -3.13
N TYR A 5 2.46 -11.89 -2.12
CA TYR A 5 2.03 -11.65 -0.73
C TYR A 5 2.68 -10.39 -0.15
N TRP A 6 3.91 -10.06 -0.57
CA TRP A 6 4.61 -8.88 -0.07
C TRP A 6 4.19 -7.59 -0.72
N LEU A 7 3.88 -7.60 -2.01
CA LEU A 7 3.25 -6.47 -2.66
C LEU A 7 1.93 -6.12 -1.96
N TYR A 8 1.14 -7.14 -1.60
CA TYR A 8 -0.08 -6.96 -0.83
C TYR A 8 0.15 -6.33 0.55
N VAL A 9 1.15 -6.81 1.31
CA VAL A 9 1.53 -6.22 2.61
C VAL A 9 1.99 -4.76 2.46
N LEU A 10 2.78 -4.44 1.43
CA LEU A 10 3.21 -3.07 1.15
C LEU A 10 2.03 -2.16 0.79
N HIS A 11 1.07 -2.64 -0.02
CA HIS A 11 -0.16 -1.89 -0.32
C HIS A 11 -0.93 -1.56 0.94
N LEU A 12 -1.11 -2.54 1.82
CA LEU A 12 -1.80 -2.35 3.10
C LEU A 12 -1.08 -1.37 4.02
N HIS A 13 0.24 -1.39 4.06
CA HIS A 13 1.00 -0.40 4.81
C HIS A 13 0.78 1.02 4.28
N MET A 14 0.82 1.22 2.95
CA MET A 14 0.56 2.53 2.35
C MET A 14 -0.88 3.02 2.58
N ILE A 15 -1.88 2.13 2.45
CA ILE A 15 -3.28 2.47 2.71
C ILE A 15 -3.49 2.80 4.19
N SER A 16 -2.97 1.97 5.09
CA SER A 16 -3.14 2.14 6.53
C SER A 16 -2.48 3.42 7.03
N ARG A 17 -1.28 3.74 6.52
CA ARG A 17 -0.62 5.03 6.76
C ARG A 17 -1.55 6.18 6.44
N ARG A 18 -2.03 6.24 5.20
CA ARG A 18 -2.88 7.35 4.75
C ARG A 18 -4.19 7.39 5.53
N ALA A 19 -4.87 6.26 5.72
CA ALA A 19 -6.11 6.18 6.48
C ALA A 19 -5.96 6.67 7.93
N THR A 20 -4.82 6.40 8.57
CA THR A 20 -4.53 6.86 9.95
C THR A 20 -4.12 8.34 10.03
N SER A 21 -3.71 8.95 8.92
CA SER A 21 -3.40 10.38 8.85
C SER A 21 -4.63 11.27 8.74
N ILE A 22 -5.74 10.76 8.18
CA ILE A 22 -7.00 11.53 7.99
C ILE A 22 -7.54 11.93 9.37
N PRO A 23 -7.68 13.24 9.68
CA PRO A 23 -8.34 13.71 10.89
C PRO A 23 -9.78 13.22 10.88
N ILE A 24 -10.20 12.51 11.91
CA ILE A 24 -11.58 12.05 12.00
C ILE A 24 -12.27 12.83 13.10
N GLU A 25 -13.43 13.39 12.79
CA GLU A 25 -14.32 14.02 13.79
C GLU A 25 -14.78 13.02 14.87
N SER A 26 -14.66 11.70 14.59
CA SER A 26 -15.03 10.58 15.47
C SER A 26 -14.01 9.43 15.43
N PHE A 27 -13.41 9.09 16.57
CA PHE A 27 -12.46 7.99 16.71
C PHE A 27 -13.05 6.61 16.35
N ALA A 28 -14.37 6.42 16.47
CA ALA A 28 -15.04 5.16 16.19
C ALA A 28 -14.90 4.75 14.70
N ARG A 29 -15.06 5.72 13.78
CA ARG A 29 -14.95 5.44 12.34
C ARG A 29 -13.52 5.09 11.92
N ARG A 30 -12.49 5.62 12.60
CA ARG A 30 -11.08 5.27 12.35
C ARG A 30 -10.83 3.80 12.62
N ARG A 31 -11.35 3.35 13.76
CA ARG A 31 -11.22 1.98 14.24
C ARG A 31 -11.95 1.01 13.31
N GLU A 32 -13.17 1.34 12.89
CA GLU A 32 -13.94 0.53 11.94
C GLU A 32 -13.19 0.32 10.62
N VAL A 33 -12.67 1.38 9.98
CA VAL A 33 -11.98 1.27 8.69
C VAL A 33 -10.69 0.45 8.82
N LEU A 34 -9.91 0.65 9.88
CA LEU A 34 -8.71 -0.15 10.12
C LEU A 34 -9.04 -1.61 10.45
N GLU A 35 -10.10 -1.86 11.22
CA GLU A 35 -10.58 -3.21 11.51
C GLU A 35 -11.08 -3.89 10.23
N GLU A 36 -11.83 -3.21 9.35
CA GLU A 36 -12.27 -3.72 8.06
C GLU A 36 -11.10 -4.05 7.12
N LEU A 37 -10.10 -3.17 7.03
CA LEU A 37 -8.88 -3.41 6.24
C LEU A 37 -8.08 -4.60 6.79
N LEU A 38 -7.91 -4.67 8.11
CA LEU A 38 -7.23 -5.78 8.79
C LEU A 38 -8.01 -7.09 8.61
N MET A 39 -9.34 -7.09 8.74
CA MET A 39 -10.17 -8.28 8.54
C MET A 39 -10.10 -8.77 7.09
N THR A 40 -10.20 -7.86 6.11
CA THR A 40 -10.08 -8.20 4.69
C THR A 40 -8.71 -8.83 4.37
N MET A 41 -7.64 -8.31 5.01
CA MET A 41 -6.30 -8.90 4.94
C MET A 41 -6.24 -10.30 5.53
N PHE A 42 -6.81 -10.49 6.72
CA PHE A 42 -6.83 -11.80 7.36
C PHE A 42 -7.63 -12.81 6.57
N ASP A 43 -8.76 -12.41 6.00
CA ASP A 43 -9.64 -13.29 5.23
C ASP A 43 -8.97 -13.68 3.90
N SER A 44 -8.38 -12.71 3.18
CA SER A 44 -7.65 -12.99 1.94
C SER A 44 -6.43 -13.89 2.18
N TRP A 45 -5.68 -13.65 3.25
CA TRP A 45 -4.55 -14.50 3.63
C TRP A 45 -5.00 -15.89 4.09
N ALA A 46 -6.08 -15.99 4.86
CA ALA A 46 -6.60 -17.26 5.34
C ALA A 46 -7.11 -18.11 4.17
N SER A 47 -7.82 -17.50 3.22
CA SER A 47 -8.24 -18.15 1.97
C SER A 47 -7.05 -18.67 1.18
N THR A 48 -6.06 -17.81 0.91
CA THR A 48 -4.84 -18.21 0.18
C THR A 48 -4.08 -19.33 0.91
N SER A 49 -4.02 -19.26 2.24
CA SER A 49 -3.39 -20.29 3.07
C SER A 49 -4.14 -21.62 3.01
N GLU A 50 -5.47 -21.58 2.98
CA GLU A 50 -6.33 -22.74 2.84
C GLU A 50 -6.19 -23.38 1.46
N ASP A 51 -6.14 -22.58 0.40
CA ASP A 51 -5.90 -23.05 -0.97
C ASP A 51 -4.57 -23.79 -1.10
N ILE A 52 -3.51 -23.29 -0.44
CA ILE A 52 -2.18 -23.89 -0.49
C ILE A 52 -2.05 -25.10 0.43
N MET A 53 -2.59 -25.03 1.65
CA MET A 53 -2.39 -26.06 2.68
C MET A 53 -3.52 -27.09 2.76
N GLY A 54 -4.61 -26.89 2.02
CA GLY A 54 -5.84 -27.71 2.07
C GLY A 54 -6.59 -27.61 3.40
N ARG A 55 -6.27 -26.62 4.23
CA ARG A 55 -6.88 -26.38 5.55
C ARG A 55 -6.66 -24.94 6.02
N PRO A 56 -7.58 -24.37 6.82
CA PRO A 56 -7.41 -23.02 7.33
C PRO A 56 -6.20 -22.92 8.28
N PRO A 57 -5.54 -21.76 8.34
CA PRO A 57 -4.40 -21.54 9.22
C PRO A 57 -4.80 -21.56 10.71
N LEU A 58 -3.91 -22.08 11.56
CA LEU A 58 -4.12 -22.15 13.01
C LEU A 58 -4.31 -20.75 13.62
N ASN A 59 -5.21 -20.60 14.58
CA ASN A 59 -5.48 -19.32 15.25
C ASN A 59 -4.22 -18.68 15.88
N LYS A 60 -3.28 -19.49 16.37
CA LYS A 60 -2.00 -18.98 16.89
C LYS A 60 -1.16 -18.28 15.81
N ILE A 61 -1.25 -18.74 14.56
CA ILE A 61 -0.58 -18.13 13.41
C ILE A 61 -1.26 -16.81 13.04
N LYS A 62 -2.60 -16.71 13.16
CA LYS A 62 -3.33 -15.45 12.95
C LYS A 62 -2.85 -14.32 13.86
N PHE A 63 -2.71 -14.59 15.17
CA PHE A 63 -2.18 -13.60 16.12
C PHE A 63 -0.72 -13.23 15.84
N TYR A 64 0.10 -14.22 15.50
CA TYR A 64 1.49 -13.97 15.12
C TYR A 64 1.60 -13.06 13.89
N ILE A 65 0.76 -13.26 12.87
CA ILE A 65 0.75 -12.42 11.67
C ILE A 65 0.25 -11.02 11.97
N ARG A 66 -0.75 -10.87 12.83
CA ARG A 66 -1.18 -9.56 13.33
C ARG A 66 -0.03 -8.81 13.99
N ASP A 67 0.67 -9.47 14.90
CA ASP A 67 1.76 -8.85 15.64
C ASP A 67 2.94 -8.54 14.72
N MET A 68 3.23 -9.41 13.74
CA MET A 68 4.21 -9.13 12.69
C MET A 68 3.81 -7.94 11.81
N TYR A 69 2.54 -7.83 11.42
CA TYR A 69 2.02 -6.68 10.69
C TYR A 69 2.23 -5.37 11.45
N TYR A 70 1.99 -5.35 12.77
CA TYR A 70 2.25 -4.15 13.57
C TYR A 70 3.74 -3.81 13.62
N VAL A 71 4.62 -4.81 13.79
CA VAL A 71 6.07 -4.59 13.77
C VAL A 71 6.52 -4.04 12.41
N THR A 72 6.06 -4.62 11.30
CA THR A 72 6.41 -4.14 9.96
C THR A 72 5.83 -2.77 9.69
N ALA A 73 4.59 -2.48 10.12
CA ALA A 73 3.96 -1.18 9.95
C ALA A 73 4.73 -0.06 10.67
N VAL A 74 5.17 -0.29 11.91
CA VAL A 74 5.95 0.71 12.67
C VAL A 74 7.29 0.99 11.99
N ASN A 75 8.00 -0.05 11.54
CA ASN A 75 9.28 0.12 10.85
C ASN A 75 9.11 0.74 9.45
N PHE A 76 7.97 0.52 8.80
CA PHE A 76 7.63 1.13 7.53
C PHE A 76 7.40 2.64 7.67
N GLU A 77 6.62 3.05 8.68
CA GLU A 77 6.43 4.47 9.01
C GLU A 77 7.77 5.13 9.35
N GLU A 78 8.59 4.49 10.19
CA GLU A 78 9.91 5.01 10.55
C GLU A 78 10.79 5.22 9.31
N ALA A 79 10.80 4.27 8.37
CA ALA A 79 11.53 4.40 7.12
C ALA A 79 11.03 5.57 6.24
N LEU A 80 9.72 5.90 6.31
CA LEU A 80 9.11 7.00 5.55
C LEU A 80 9.29 8.38 6.20
N LEU A 81 9.62 8.47 7.49
CA LEU A 81 9.84 9.75 8.18
C LEU A 81 11.13 10.45 7.76
N HIS A 82 11.99 9.78 7.00
CA HIS A 82 13.25 10.35 6.54
C HIS A 82 13.07 11.15 5.24
N ASP A 83 13.62 12.35 5.23
CA ASP A 83 13.71 13.21 4.05
C ASP A 83 15.15 13.38 3.57
N GLY A 84 15.31 13.75 2.29
CA GLY A 84 16.60 14.04 1.67
C GLY A 84 17.39 12.82 1.19
N ALA A 85 18.71 12.96 1.08
CA ALA A 85 19.60 12.02 0.38
C ALA A 85 19.68 10.61 1.01
N GLY A 86 19.17 10.42 2.24
CA GLY A 86 19.16 9.13 2.94
C GLY A 86 17.82 8.39 2.93
N ALA A 87 16.75 9.02 2.44
CA ALA A 87 15.40 8.49 2.59
C ALA A 87 15.16 7.19 1.79
N ASP A 88 15.70 7.09 0.57
CA ASP A 88 15.62 5.86 -0.23
C ASP A 88 16.40 4.71 0.43
N LEU A 89 17.50 5.02 1.12
CA LEU A 89 18.32 4.01 1.82
C LEU A 89 17.60 3.45 3.05
N MET A 90 16.79 4.25 3.73
CA MET A 90 16.00 3.79 4.87
C MET A 90 14.89 2.82 4.43
N LEU A 91 14.19 3.15 3.34
CA LEU A 91 13.22 2.24 2.73
C LEU A 91 13.88 0.98 2.16
N LEU A 92 15.05 1.10 1.54
CA LEU A 92 15.83 -0.05 1.10
C LEU A 92 16.19 -0.95 2.29
N GLY A 93 16.65 -0.38 3.39
CA GLY A 93 16.96 -1.10 4.62
C GLY A 93 15.74 -1.81 5.21
N PHE A 94 14.57 -1.16 5.21
CA PHE A 94 13.30 -1.78 5.59
C PHE A 94 12.99 -2.99 4.71
N LEU A 95 13.05 -2.83 3.38
CA LEU A 95 12.75 -3.90 2.43
C LEU A 95 13.73 -5.08 2.57
N MET A 96 15.02 -4.81 2.73
CA MET A 96 16.03 -5.87 2.93
C MET A 96 15.85 -6.62 4.25
N LYS A 97 15.34 -5.96 5.29
CA LYS A 97 15.14 -6.54 6.62
C LYS A 97 13.83 -7.34 6.73
N PHE A 98 12.76 -6.84 6.12
CA PHE A 98 11.42 -7.37 6.34
C PHE A 98 10.84 -8.14 5.15
N CYS A 99 11.26 -7.85 3.91
CA CYS A 99 10.83 -8.64 2.76
C CYS A 99 11.53 -10.02 2.80
N PRO A 100 10.81 -11.14 2.94
CA PRO A 100 11.31 -12.51 3.06
C PRO A 100 11.68 -13.03 1.68
N LEU A 101 12.58 -12.30 1.04
CA LEU A 101 13.26 -12.76 -0.14
C LEU A 101 14.32 -13.77 0.32
N PRO A 102 14.39 -14.95 -0.31
CA PRO A 102 15.10 -16.12 0.23
C PRO A 102 16.60 -15.91 0.43
N ARG A 103 17.16 -14.83 -0.12
CA ARG A 103 18.33 -14.05 0.32
C ARG A 103 18.31 -12.70 -0.41
N PRO A 104 18.75 -11.58 0.20
CA PRO A 104 18.88 -10.31 -0.52
C PRO A 104 19.78 -10.40 -1.77
N GLU A 105 20.76 -11.31 -1.79
CA GLU A 105 21.60 -11.57 -2.96
C GLU A 105 20.90 -12.28 -4.14
N ASP A 106 19.80 -12.98 -3.87
CA ASP A 106 19.05 -13.73 -4.89
C ASP A 106 18.03 -12.85 -5.63
N VAL A 107 17.84 -11.61 -5.17
CA VAL A 107 16.93 -10.65 -5.78
C VAL A 107 17.73 -9.51 -6.41
N PRO A 108 17.52 -9.23 -7.71
CA PRO A 108 18.21 -8.13 -8.36
C PRO A 108 18.03 -6.82 -7.57
N MET A 109 19.12 -6.08 -7.36
CA MET A 109 19.05 -4.75 -6.70
C MET A 109 18.06 -3.82 -7.41
N PHE A 110 17.87 -4.00 -8.71
CA PHE A 110 16.86 -3.29 -9.49
C PHE A 110 15.42 -3.52 -8.99
N THR A 111 15.10 -4.70 -8.47
CA THR A 111 13.80 -4.99 -7.86
C THR A 111 13.59 -4.18 -6.59
N TYR A 112 14.60 -4.10 -5.72
CA TYR A 112 14.53 -3.26 -4.52
C TYR A 112 14.43 -1.79 -4.88
N TYR A 113 15.21 -1.32 -5.85
CA TYR A 113 15.12 0.03 -6.39
C TYR A 113 13.70 0.36 -6.90
N THR A 114 13.11 -0.56 -7.66
CA THR A 114 11.73 -0.44 -8.16
C THR A 114 10.72 -0.35 -7.01
N LEU A 115 10.85 -1.21 -5.99
CA LEU A 115 9.95 -1.20 -4.84
C LEU A 115 10.08 0.07 -4.00
N VAL A 116 11.28 0.59 -3.80
CA VAL A 116 11.50 1.88 -3.11
C VAL A 116 10.78 2.99 -3.86
N HIS A 117 10.99 3.10 -5.18
CA HIS A 117 10.34 4.13 -5.98
C HIS A 117 8.82 3.98 -6.02
N TYR A 118 8.34 2.74 -6.11
CA TYR A 118 6.94 2.39 -6.06
C TYR A 118 6.26 2.84 -4.77
N ILE A 119 6.88 2.57 -3.63
CA ILE A 119 6.37 2.97 -2.32
C ILE A 119 6.30 4.49 -2.23
N ARG A 120 7.41 5.18 -2.53
CA ARG A 120 7.47 6.64 -2.39
C ARG A 120 6.52 7.37 -3.33
N PHE A 121 6.36 6.86 -4.55
CA PHE A 121 5.39 7.40 -5.50
C PHE A 121 3.97 7.34 -4.91
N HIS A 122 3.54 6.15 -4.46
CA HIS A 122 2.18 5.95 -3.99
C HIS A 122 1.92 6.64 -2.65
N THR A 123 2.90 6.72 -1.74
CA THR A 123 2.73 7.50 -0.51
C THR A 123 2.56 8.98 -0.81
N ALA A 124 3.36 9.54 -1.75
CA ALA A 124 3.25 10.94 -2.15
C ALA A 124 1.95 11.24 -2.93
N LEU A 125 1.45 10.27 -3.69
CA LEU A 125 0.16 10.36 -4.38
C LEU A 125 -1.00 10.32 -3.38
N PHE A 126 -1.02 9.33 -2.47
CA PHE A 126 -2.09 9.15 -1.50
C PHE A 126 -2.20 10.34 -0.53
N ASP A 127 -1.08 10.94 -0.15
CA ASP A 127 -1.06 12.15 0.69
C ASP A 127 -1.71 13.38 0.00
N ARG A 128 -1.90 13.35 -1.33
CA ARG A 128 -2.58 14.40 -2.10
C ARG A 128 -4.05 14.10 -2.41
N ILE A 129 -4.50 12.86 -2.27
CA ILE A 129 -5.92 12.51 -2.43
C ILE A 129 -6.70 13.13 -1.27
N ALA A 130 -7.84 13.76 -1.56
CA ALA A 130 -8.69 14.36 -0.53
C ALA A 130 -9.14 13.31 0.49
N ASP A 131 -9.19 13.69 1.77
CA ASP A 131 -9.58 12.81 2.88
C ASP A 131 -10.92 12.09 2.62
N ALA A 132 -11.91 12.82 2.10
CA ALA A 132 -13.23 12.30 1.79
C ALA A 132 -13.22 11.24 0.67
N ASP A 133 -12.35 11.39 -0.32
CA ASP A 133 -12.23 10.44 -1.43
C ASP A 133 -11.43 9.20 -1.02
N PHE A 134 -10.33 9.41 -0.29
CA PHE A 134 -9.54 8.29 0.24
C PHE A 134 -10.36 7.41 1.20
N ALA A 135 -11.16 8.03 2.07
CA ALA A 135 -12.04 7.33 3.01
C ALA A 135 -13.15 6.49 2.32
N LYS A 136 -13.53 6.84 1.08
CA LYS A 136 -14.47 6.06 0.27
C LYS A 136 -13.80 4.94 -0.52
N GLY A 137 -12.48 4.78 -0.41
CA GLY A 137 -11.72 3.83 -1.20
C GLY A 137 -11.47 4.28 -2.64
N ASN A 138 -11.61 5.58 -2.94
CA ASN A 138 -11.39 6.12 -4.28
C ASN A 138 -9.89 6.33 -4.57
N PHE A 139 -9.12 5.24 -4.55
CA PHE A 139 -7.71 5.22 -4.90
C PHE A 139 -7.38 3.91 -5.62
N ASN A 140 -6.32 3.95 -6.42
CA ASN A 140 -5.82 2.80 -7.15
C ASN A 140 -4.30 2.70 -6.99
N PHE A 141 -3.73 1.59 -7.45
CA PHE A 141 -2.29 1.40 -7.57
C PHE A 141 -1.90 1.26 -9.04
N LEU A 142 -0.75 1.81 -9.41
CA LEU A 142 -0.13 1.47 -10.69
C LEU A 142 0.54 0.11 -10.65
N SER A 143 0.84 -0.41 -11.84
CA SER A 143 1.86 -1.43 -11.96
C SER A 143 3.20 -0.92 -11.39
N PRO A 144 3.95 -1.74 -10.64
CA PRO A 144 5.33 -1.42 -10.26
C PRO A 144 6.26 -1.16 -11.44
N THR A 145 5.88 -1.57 -12.65
CA THR A 145 6.65 -1.35 -13.89
C THR A 145 6.21 -0.12 -14.66
N ASP A 146 5.23 0.64 -14.16
CA ASP A 146 4.77 1.85 -14.83
C ASP A 146 5.88 2.91 -14.84
N PRO A 147 6.21 3.54 -15.99
CA PRO A 147 7.26 4.55 -16.08
C PRO A 147 7.08 5.72 -15.10
N MET A 148 5.84 6.11 -14.78
CA MET A 148 5.55 7.23 -13.88
C MET A 148 6.09 7.00 -12.46
N VAL A 149 6.22 5.74 -12.03
CA VAL A 149 6.77 5.38 -10.70
C VAL A 149 8.21 5.86 -10.53
N PHE A 150 8.97 5.96 -11.62
CA PHE A 150 10.39 6.32 -11.63
C PHE A 150 10.64 7.79 -11.92
N GLU A 151 9.61 8.55 -12.30
CA GLU A 151 9.73 9.98 -12.47
C GLU A 151 9.93 10.67 -11.12
N LYS A 152 10.66 11.79 -11.12
CA LYS A 152 10.80 12.56 -9.89
C LYS A 152 9.41 13.01 -9.46
N TYR A 153 9.05 12.68 -8.23
CA TYR A 153 7.73 12.98 -7.67
C TYR A 153 7.33 14.44 -7.83
N ASN A 154 8.24 15.37 -7.59
CA ASN A 154 7.99 16.80 -7.78
C ASN A 154 7.80 17.24 -9.25
N ALA A 155 8.16 16.40 -10.22
CA ALA A 155 7.95 16.63 -11.65
C ALA A 155 6.66 16.00 -12.18
N VAL A 156 6.02 15.10 -11.41
CA VAL A 156 4.74 14.48 -11.77
C VAL A 156 3.59 15.42 -11.38
N GLN A 157 2.72 15.76 -12.33
CA GLN A 157 1.46 16.47 -12.04
C GLN A 157 0.45 15.49 -11.41
N TYR A 158 0.54 15.32 -10.10
CA TYR A 158 -0.30 14.39 -9.37
C TYR A 158 -1.80 14.65 -9.49
N ASP A 159 -2.21 15.91 -9.68
CA ASP A 159 -3.63 16.26 -9.85
C ASP A 159 -4.22 15.60 -11.11
N GLU A 160 -3.45 15.50 -12.19
CA GLU A 160 -3.88 14.82 -13.43
C GLU A 160 -3.97 13.30 -13.22
N VAL A 161 -3.00 12.72 -12.49
CA VAL A 161 -2.99 11.29 -12.14
C VAL A 161 -4.20 10.95 -11.27
N ILE A 162 -4.49 11.76 -10.25
CA ILE A 162 -5.64 11.57 -9.35
C ILE A 162 -6.95 11.65 -10.14
N LYS A 163 -7.13 12.66 -11.00
CA LYS A 163 -8.34 12.80 -11.84
C LYS A 163 -8.57 11.63 -12.78
N GLY A 164 -7.51 11.06 -13.35
CA GLY A 164 -7.60 9.87 -14.18
C GLY A 164 -7.95 8.59 -13.40
N TRP A 165 -7.86 8.60 -12.06
CA TRP A 165 -7.91 7.40 -11.22
C TRP A 165 -9.04 7.36 -10.21
N THR A 166 -9.62 8.51 -9.86
CA THR A 166 -10.84 8.54 -9.04
C THR A 166 -11.98 8.01 -9.88
N VAL A 167 -12.72 7.04 -9.33
CA VAL A 167 -13.80 6.30 -10.04
C VAL A 167 -15.04 7.18 -10.34
N GLY A 168 -14.91 8.51 -10.30
CA GLY A 168 -16.04 9.45 -10.27
C GLY A 168 -16.21 10.38 -11.47
N GLU A 169 -15.17 10.75 -12.22
CA GLU A 169 -15.32 11.86 -13.18
C GLU A 169 -15.51 11.45 -14.65
N HIS A 170 -15.16 10.22 -15.04
CA HIS A 170 -15.33 9.75 -16.42
C HIS A 170 -16.66 9.03 -16.70
N ALA A 171 -17.39 8.59 -15.67
CA ALA A 171 -18.64 7.86 -15.86
C ALA A 171 -19.87 8.75 -16.10
N GLU A 172 -19.80 10.05 -15.78
CA GLU A 172 -20.94 10.97 -15.92
C GLU A 172 -20.98 11.75 -17.26
N ASN A 173 -19.93 11.67 -18.09
CA ASN A 173 -19.89 12.37 -19.38
C ASN A 173 -20.23 11.51 -20.61
N GLU A 174 -20.56 10.22 -20.44
CA GLU A 174 -20.97 9.35 -21.55
C GLU A 174 -22.47 9.00 -21.57
N SER A 175 -23.28 9.53 -20.64
CA SER A 175 -24.74 9.24 -20.59
C SER A 175 -25.66 10.34 -21.10
N ASP A 176 -25.16 11.55 -21.42
CA ASP A 176 -25.97 12.62 -22.02
C ASP A 176 -25.59 12.86 -23.49
N GLY A 177 -26.03 11.93 -24.34
CA GLY A 177 -25.73 11.97 -25.77
C GLY A 177 -26.52 10.98 -26.61
N SER A 178 -27.82 10.84 -26.38
CA SER A 178 -28.73 10.13 -27.30
C SER A 178 -30.10 10.81 -27.28
N SER A 179 -30.20 11.92 -28.01
CA SER A 179 -31.46 12.44 -28.55
C SER A 179 -31.69 11.90 -29.94
#